data_AF-A0A959Y188-F1
#
_entry.id   AF-A0A959Y188-F1
#
_cell.length_a   1.000
_cell.length_b   1.000
_cell.length_c   1.000
_cell.angle_alpha   90.00
_cell.angle_beta   90.00
_cell.angle_gamma   90.00
#
_symmetry.space_group_name_H-M   'P 1'
#
loop_
_entity.id
_entity.type
_entity.pdbx_description
1 polymer ?
#
loop_
_entity_poly.entity_id
_entity_poly.type
_entity_poly.pdbx_seq_one_letter_code
_entity_poly.pdbx_strand_id
1 'polypeptide(L)' 'METVDVAIQVYGKPLQTAVTLLSLLEHSGECIGTIWFIEERKQPFDAKFTALRDFLGYRIRYYRPPFWLGSAQL' A
#
# COMPACT_ATOMS: atom_id res chain seq x y z
N MET A 1 4.50 -13.75 -20.56
CA MET A 1 3.52 -13.67 -19.45
C MET A 1 3.08 -12.22 -19.37
N GLU A 2 1.78 -11.94 -19.36
CA GLU A 2 1.29 -10.56 -19.25
C GLU A 2 1.53 -10.03 -17.84
N THR A 3 1.95 -8.78 -17.76
CA THR A 3 2.18 -8.07 -16.49
C THR A 3 0.95 -7.24 -16.13
N VAL A 4 0.59 -7.24 -14.85
CA VAL A 4 -0.53 -6.45 -14.31
C VAL A 4 -0.04 -5.44 -13.29
N ASP A 5 -0.69 -4.28 -13.24
CA ASP A 5 -0.50 -3.31 -12.16
C ASP A 5 -1.46 -3.62 -11.00
N VAL A 6 -1.00 -3.41 -9.77
CA VAL A 6 -1.75 -3.68 -8.54
C VAL A 6 -1.95 -2.37 -7.80
N ALA A 7 -3.18 -2.04 -7.44
CA ALA A 7 -3.48 -0.94 -6.52
C ALA A 7 -3.84 -1.49 -5.14
N ILE A 8 -3.19 -0.98 -4.10
CA ILE A 8 -3.45 -1.34 -2.71
C ILE A 8 -3.75 -0.10 -1.88
N GLN A 9 -4.91 -0.09 -1.21
CA GLN A 9 -5.25 0.93 -0.23
C GLN A 9 -4.84 0.48 1.16
N VAL A 10 -4.14 1.34 1.91
CA VAL A 10 -3.61 1.00 3.22
C VAL A 10 -4.16 1.93 4.30
N TYR A 11 -4.60 1.32 5.41
CA TYR A 11 -5.23 1.99 6.54
C TYR A 11 -4.90 1.29 7.86
N GLY A 12 -4.13 1.94 8.73
CA GLY A 12 -3.96 1.60 10.15
C GLY A 12 -3.17 0.34 10.49
N LYS A 13 -2.78 -0.48 9.51
CA LYS A 13 -2.27 -1.84 9.76
C LYS A 13 -0.96 -2.13 9.03
N PRO A 14 0.16 -1.47 9.39
CA PRO A 14 1.42 -1.58 8.67
C PRO A 14 2.00 -3.00 8.60
N LEU A 15 1.91 -3.77 9.70
CA LEU A 15 2.39 -5.16 9.71
C LEU A 15 1.54 -6.09 8.84
N GLN A 16 0.22 -5.91 8.85
CA GLN A 16 -0.66 -6.67 7.96
C GLN A 16 -0.38 -6.32 6.50
N THR A 17 -0.24 -5.03 6.18
CA THR A 17 0.14 -4.58 4.83
C THR A 17 1.47 -5.18 4.39
N ALA A 18 2.46 -5.26 5.28
CA ALA A 18 3.75 -5.86 4.97
C ALA A 18 3.61 -7.34 4.60
N VAL A 19 2.87 -8.13 5.40
CA VAL A 19 2.62 -9.55 5.12
C VAL A 19 1.85 -9.72 3.80
N THR A 20 0.84 -8.89 3.55
CA THR A 20 0.09 -8.91 2.28
C THR A 20 1.00 -8.68 1.08
N LEU A 21 1.88 -7.68 1.15
CA LEU A 21 2.81 -7.36 0.06
C LEU A 21 3.89 -8.43 -0.11
N LEU A 22 4.38 -9.02 0.98
CA LEU A 22 5.32 -10.13 0.93
C LEU A 22 4.70 -11.33 0.21
N SER A 23 3.52 -11.80 0.64
CA SER A 23 2.85 -12.93 0.01
C SER A 23 2.51 -12.67 -1.46
N LEU A 24 2.11 -11.44 -1.79
CA LEU A 24 1.86 -11.03 -3.19
C LEU A 24 3.14 -11.16 -4.04
N LEU A 25 4.26 -10.66 -3.54
CA LEU A 25 5.53 -10.71 -4.27
C LEU A 25 6.12 -12.12 -4.34
N GLU A 26 5.95 -12.94 -3.30
CA GLU A 26 6.41 -14.33 -3.27
C GLU A 26 5.67 -15.22 -4.28
N HIS A 27 4.35 -15.04 -4.43
CA HIS A 27 3.53 -15.92 -5.25
C HIS A 27 3.18 -15.35 -6.63
N SER A 28 3.33 -14.05 -6.84
CA SER A 28 2.91 -13.39 -8.08
C SER A 28 3.88 -12.29 -8.54
N GLY A 29 5.05 -12.16 -7.91
CA GLY A 29 6.00 -11.10 -8.22
C GLY A 29 6.46 -11.05 -9.68
N GLU A 30 6.46 -12.18 -10.39
CA GLU A 30 6.87 -12.26 -11.80
C GLU A 30 5.85 -11.65 -12.78
N CYS A 31 4.56 -11.56 -12.42
CA CYS A 31 3.54 -10.92 -13.24
C CYS A 31 3.14 -9.52 -12.75
N ILE A 32 3.78 -8.99 -11.71
CA ILE A 32 3.46 -7.66 -11.19
C ILE A 32 4.38 -6.61 -11.81
N GLY A 33 3.77 -5.64 -12.50
CA GLY A 33 4.44 -4.44 -13.01
C GLY A 33 4.64 -3.41 -11.91
N THR A 34 3.61 -2.62 -11.64
CA THR A 34 3.64 -1.54 -10.64
C THR A 34 2.73 -1.83 -9.46
N ILE A 35 3.21 -1.61 -8.24
CA ILE A 35 2.36 -1.58 -7.04
C ILE A 35 2.05 -0.12 -6.69
N TRP A 36 0.81 0.31 -6.90
CA TRP A 36 0.31 1.61 -6.44
C TRP A 36 -0.07 1.52 -4.97
N PHE A 37 0.83 2.03 -4.11
CA PHE A 37 0.67 2.05 -2.66
C PHE A 37 -0.07 3.32 -2.25
N ILE A 38 -1.37 3.18 -1.98
CA ILE A 38 -2.28 4.29 -1.70
C ILE A 38 -2.49 4.36 -0.19
N GLU A 39 -1.80 5.29 0.46
CA GLU A 39 -1.97 5.53 1.90
C GLU A 39 -3.15 6.47 2.13
N GLU A 40 -4.13 6.05 2.92
CA GLU A 40 -5.25 6.90 3.29
C GLU A 40 -4.77 8.18 4.02
N ARG A 41 -5.44 9.31 3.77
CA ARG A 41 -5.02 10.61 4.29
C ARG A 41 -4.96 10.63 5.81
N LYS A 42 -5.92 10.00 6.48
CA LYS A 42 -5.93 9.83 7.94
C LYS A 42 -5.63 8.39 8.28
N GLN A 43 -4.71 8.18 9.22
CA GLN A 43 -4.34 6.86 9.71
C GLN A 43 -4.76 6.76 11.18
N PRO A 44 -5.36 5.64 11.60
CA PRO A 44 -5.66 5.41 13.00
C PRO A 44 -4.36 5.02 13.74
N PHE A 45 -4.35 5.23 15.05
CA PHE A 45 -3.28 4.77 15.96
C PHE A 45 -1.87 5.23 15.56
N ASP A 46 -1.75 6.39 14.94
CA ASP A 46 -0.48 6.94 14.43
C ASP A 46 0.31 5.97 13.54
N ALA A 47 -0.39 5.10 12.81
CA ALA A 47 0.23 4.11 11.95
C ALA A 47 1.14 4.78 10.90
N LYS A 48 2.38 4.29 10.81
CA LYS A 48 3.40 4.78 9.87
C LYS A 48 3.76 3.68 8.88
N PHE A 49 3.79 4.05 7.60
CA PHE A 49 4.21 3.17 6.51
C PHE A 49 5.58 3.55 5.94
N THR A 50 6.30 4.49 6.54
CA THR A 50 7.63 4.93 6.06
C THR A 50 8.59 3.77 5.89
N ALA A 51 8.83 2.99 6.95
CA ALA A 51 9.74 1.85 6.90
C ALA A 51 9.35 0.81 5.83
N LEU A 52 8.05 0.54 5.67
CA LEU A 52 7.56 -0.38 4.65
C LEU A 52 7.79 0.15 3.23
N ARG A 53 7.54 1.44 3.02
CA ARG A 53 7.78 2.10 1.72
C ARG A 53 9.26 2.13 1.38
N ASP A 54 10.11 2.45 2.35
CA ASP A 54 11.57 2.48 2.18
C ASP A 54 12.11 1.09 1.83
N PHE A 55 11.59 0.04 2.48
CA PHE A 55 11.95 -1.36 2.18
C PHE A 55 11.55 -1.79 0.76
N LEU A 56 10.35 -1.44 0.31
CA LEU A 56 9.84 -1.82 -1.02
C LEU A 56 10.46 -0.98 -2.15
N GLY A 57 10.98 0.20 -1.84
CA GLY A 57 11.78 1.03 -2.74
C GLY A 57 11.10 1.30 -4.08
N TYR A 58 11.82 1.05 -5.17
CA TYR A 58 11.38 1.38 -6.53
C TYR A 58 10.19 0.56 -7.04
N ARG A 59 9.83 -0.54 -6.34
CA ARG A 59 8.72 -1.41 -6.77
C ARG A 59 7.35 -0.83 -6.46
N ILE A 60 7.28 0.25 -5.67
CA ILE A 60 6.02 0.92 -5.33
C ILE A 60 5.96 2.33 -5.90
N ARG A 61 4.76 2.71 -6.36
CA ARG A 61 4.37 4.10 -6.60
C ARG A 61 3.53 4.57 -5.43
N TYR A 62 4.07 5.46 -4.62
CA TYR A 62 3.38 6.02 -3.47
C TYR A 62 2.37 7.10 -3.89
N TYR A 63 1.16 7.01 -3.36
CA TYR A 63 0.16 8.07 -3.46
C TYR A 63 -0.56 8.24 -2.12
N ARG A 64 -0.85 9.49 -1.76
CA ARG A 64 -1.69 9.83 -0.60
C ARG A 64 -2.76 10.81 -1.08
N PRO A 65 -4.05 10.43 -1.06
CA PRO A 65 -5.11 11.31 -1.50
C PRO A 65 -5.12 12.63 -0.70
N PRO A 66 -5.41 13.76 -1.35
CA PRO A 66 -5.54 15.04 -0.68
C PRO A 66 -6.88 15.18 0.04
N PHE A 67 -7.76 14.18 0.04
CA PHE A 67 -9.03 14.20 0.75
C PHE A 67 -9.23 12.86 1.45
N TRP A 68 -9.94 12.87 2.58
CA TRP A 68 -10.35 11.67 3.28
C TRP A 68 -11.83 11.46 2.97
N LEU A 69 -12.19 10.34 2.32
CA LEU A 69 -13.57 10.01 1.95
C LEU A 69 -14.29 9.18 3.02
N GLY A 70 -13.65 8.92 4.16
CA GLY A 70 -14.34 8.32 5.29
C GLY A 70 -15.51 9.20 5.70
N SER A 71 -16.63 8.57 6.06
CA SER A 71 -17.84 9.27 6.48
C SER A 71 -17.50 10.19 7.64
N ALA A 72 -17.43 11.49 7.36
CA ALA A 72 -17.51 12.50 8.39
C ALA A 72 -18.94 12.45 8.94
N GLN A 73 -19.13 11.75 10.06
CA GLN A 73 -20.27 11.99 10.93
C GLN A 73 -19.86 11.70 12.39
N LEU A 74 -19.66 12.81 13.10
CA LEU A 74 -19.48 13.04 14.54
C LEU A 74 -18.09 12.80 15.13
#